data_AF-A0A832CE42-F1
#
_entry.id   AF-A0A832CE42-F1
#
_cell.length_a   1.000
_cell.length_b   1.000
_cell.length_c   1.000
_cell.angle_alpha   90.00
_cell.angle_beta   90.00
_cell.angle_gamma   90.00
#
_symmetry.space_group_name_H-M   'P 1'
#
loop_
_entity.id
_entity.type
_entity.pdbx_description
1 polymer ?
#
loop_
_entity_poly.entity_id
_entity_poly.type
_entity_poly.pdbx_seq_one_letter_code
_entity_poly.pdbx_strand_id
1 'polypeptide(L)'
;MGNVRIKLVKRTAREMLVRYANIFTDDFEHNKEVLMQVAEIPSKTLRNQIAGYVTKLVRRQRKIEQQLSLRQELTVTDEEEYIKRIEGV
;
A
#
# COMPACT_ATOMS: atom_id res chain seq x y z
N MET A 1 -20.00 -17.68 4.78
CA MET A 1 -18.78 -17.69 5.63
C MET A 1 -18.07 -16.34 5.48
N GLY A 2 -17.80 -15.62 6.57
CA GLY A 2 -17.29 -14.24 6.53
C GLY A 2 -15.78 -14.16 6.25
N ASN A 3 -15.39 -13.46 5.19
CA ASN A 3 -13.98 -13.25 4.78
C ASN A 3 -13.26 -12.17 5.62
N VAL A 4 -13.55 -12.09 6.92
CA VAL A 4 -12.95 -11.10 7.82
C VAL A 4 -11.68 -11.68 8.45
N ARG A 5 -10.53 -11.06 8.17
CA ARG A 5 -9.27 -11.46 8.79
C ARG A 5 -9.25 -11.10 10.28
N ILE A 6 -8.67 -12.00 11.08
CA ILE A 6 -8.51 -11.84 12.53
C ILE A 6 -7.61 -10.66 12.89
N LYS A 7 -7.74 -10.14 14.13
CA LYS A 7 -6.97 -8.97 14.62
C LYS A 7 -5.46 -9.21 14.56
N LEU A 8 -4.99 -10.42 14.90
CA LEU A 8 -3.57 -10.79 14.88
C LEU A 8 -2.94 -10.54 13.51
N VAL A 9 -3.53 -11.08 12.45
CA VAL A 9 -3.05 -10.90 11.07
C VAL A 9 -2.92 -9.43 10.70
N LYS A 10 -3.92 -8.62 11.05
CA LYS A 10 -3.91 -7.19 10.75
C LYS A 10 -2.84 -6.43 11.53
N ARG A 11 -2.64 -6.77 12.81
CA ARG A 11 -1.64 -6.15 13.67
C ARG A 11 -0.23 -6.48 13.19
N THR A 12 0.07 -7.77 13.03
CA THR A 12 1.39 -8.24 12.59
C THR A 12 1.75 -7.69 11.21
N ALA A 13 0.82 -7.70 10.26
CA ALA A 13 1.09 -7.14 8.93
C ALA A 13 1.38 -5.62 8.97
N ARG A 14 0.71 -4.86 9.85
CA ARG A 14 1.01 -3.43 10.05
C ARG A 14 2.37 -3.23 10.69
N GLU A 15 2.71 -4.01 11.72
CA GLU A 15 4.03 -3.96 12.36
C GLU A 15 5.15 -4.28 11.36
N MET A 16 4.96 -5.29 10.52
CA MET A 16 5.93 -5.66 9.48
C MET A 16 6.13 -4.54 8.46
N LEU A 17 5.04 -3.91 8.00
CA LEU A 17 5.14 -2.78 7.07
C LEU A 17 5.85 -1.57 7.69
N VAL A 18 5.63 -1.29 8.98
CA VAL A 18 6.31 -0.18 9.65
C VAL A 18 7.81 -0.45 9.78
N ARG A 19 8.20 -1.70 10.10
CA ARG A 19 9.60 -2.07 10.31
C ARG A 19 10.39 -2.25 8.99
N TYR A 20 9.72 -2.76 7.96
CA TYR A 20 10.37 -3.17 6.70
C TYR A 20 9.63 -2.62 5.47
N ALA A 21 9.26 -1.33 5.51
CA ALA A 21 8.44 -0.69 4.48
C ALA A 21 8.99 -0.86 3.05
N ASN A 22 10.32 -0.84 2.89
CA ASN A 22 10.97 -0.84 1.58
C ASN A 22 11.09 -2.22 0.92
N ILE A 23 10.83 -3.31 1.67
CA ILE A 23 11.05 -4.68 1.19
C ILE A 23 9.76 -5.29 0.63
N PHE A 24 8.62 -4.85 1.15
CA PHE A 24 7.31 -5.36 0.76
C PHE A 24 6.79 -4.70 -0.52
N THR A 25 6.30 -5.51 -1.44
CA THR A 25 5.80 -5.08 -2.75
C THR A 25 4.30 -5.40 -2.91
N ASP A 26 3.75 -5.18 -4.10
CA ASP A 26 2.38 -5.58 -4.44
C ASP A 26 2.26 -7.02 -4.96
N ASP A 27 3.38 -7.75 -5.03
CA ASP A 27 3.43 -9.17 -5.39
C ASP A 27 3.24 -10.07 -4.17
N PHE A 28 2.46 -11.13 -4.33
CA PHE A 28 2.13 -12.03 -3.21
C PHE A 28 3.25 -13.02 -2.91
N GLU A 29 3.89 -13.56 -3.94
CA GLU A 29 4.91 -14.61 -3.80
C GLU A 29 6.18 -14.03 -3.17
N HIS A 30 6.63 -12.88 -3.66
CA HIS A 30 7.74 -12.12 -3.07
C HIS A 30 7.51 -11.84 -1.59
N ASN A 31 6.33 -11.32 -1.23
CA ASN A 31 6.01 -11.02 0.17
C ASN A 31 5.94 -12.27 1.06
N LYS A 32 5.56 -13.42 0.50
CA LYS A 32 5.55 -14.69 1.22
C LYS A 32 6.98 -15.15 1.51
N GLU A 33 7.89 -15.01 0.56
CA GLU A 33 9.32 -15.32 0.73
C GLU A 33 9.99 -14.40 1.74
N VAL A 34 9.76 -13.09 1.63
CA VAL A 34 10.25 -12.10 2.60
C VAL A 34 9.76 -12.43 4.02
N LEU A 35 8.48 -12.81 4.18
CA LEU A 35 7.95 -13.20 5.48
C LEU A 35 8.62 -14.46 6.05
N MET A 36 9.05 -15.41 5.22
CA MET A 36 9.80 -16.59 5.68
C MET A 36 11.20 -16.25 6.16
N GLN A 37 11.84 -15.23 5.57
CA GLN A 37 13.17 -14.78 5.96
C GLN A 37 13.13 -13.91 7.22
N VAL A 38 12.10 -13.07 7.35
CA VAL A 38 11.99 -12.08 8.42
C VAL A 38 11.37 -12.65 9.70
N ALA A 39 10.45 -13.61 9.59
CA ALA A 39 9.70 -14.13 10.72
C ALA A 39 9.50 -15.64 10.65
N GLU A 40 9.76 -16.32 11.77
CA GLU A 40 9.45 -17.74 11.92
C GLU A 40 7.95 -17.92 12.19
N ILE A 41 7.18 -18.11 11.11
CA ILE A 41 5.73 -18.34 11.18
C ILE A 41 5.45 -19.84 11.00
N PRO A 42 4.97 -20.56 12.02
CA PRO A 42 4.84 -22.01 11.97
C PRO A 42 3.70 -22.47 11.05
N SER A 43 2.63 -21.66 10.90
CA SER A 43 1.46 -22.03 10.10
C SER A 43 1.51 -21.42 8.70
N LYS A 44 1.45 -22.28 7.67
CA LYS A 44 1.32 -21.87 6.25
C LYS A 44 0.10 -20.97 6.03
N THR A 45 -1.05 -21.31 6.63
CA THR A 45 -2.29 -20.54 6.48
C THR A 45 -2.15 -19.15 7.07
N LEU A 46 -1.55 -19.03 8.26
CA LEU A 46 -1.31 -17.74 8.90
C LEU A 46 -0.34 -16.88 8.09
N ARG A 47 0.75 -17.47 7.59
CA ARG A 47 1.71 -16.78 6.71
C ARG A 47 1.02 -16.25 5.45
N ASN A 48 0.21 -17.07 4.78
CA ASN A 48 -0.52 -16.65 3.59
C ASN A 48 -1.53 -15.53 3.89
N GLN A 49 -2.20 -15.59 5.05
CA GLN A 49 -3.09 -14.53 5.51
C GLN A 49 -2.35 -13.23 5.83
N ILE A 50 -1.12 -13.28 6.32
CA ILE A 50 -0.30 -12.08 6.56
C ILE A 50 0.19 -11.51 5.22
N ALA A 51 0.82 -12.33 4.38
CA ALA A 51 1.32 -11.95 3.05
C ALA A 51 0.21 -11.30 2.20
N GLY A 52 -0.97 -11.91 2.19
CA GLY A 52 -2.12 -11.40 1.46
C GLY A 52 -2.70 -10.09 2.03
N TYR A 53 -2.39 -9.74 3.28
CA TYR A 53 -2.89 -8.51 3.91
C TYR A 53 -1.90 -7.38 3.68
N VAL A 54 -0.60 -7.70 3.75
CA VAL A 54 0.49 -6.80 3.36
C VAL A 54 0.31 -6.32 1.92
N THR A 55 0.17 -7.24 0.96
CA THR A 55 -0.13 -6.89 -0.45
C THR A 55 -1.35 -5.98 -0.59
N LYS A 56 -2.42 -6.24 0.17
CA LYS A 56 -3.63 -5.39 0.14
C LYS A 56 -3.34 -3.98 0.64
N LEU A 57 -2.51 -3.83 1.66
CA LEU A 57 -2.11 -2.51 2.19
C LEU A 57 -1.21 -1.76 1.22
N VAL A 58 -0.20 -2.42 0.65
CA VAL A 58 0.71 -1.81 -0.35
C VAL A 58 -0.07 -1.33 -1.58
N ARG A 59 -0.96 -2.17 -2.12
CA ARG A 59 -1.82 -1.79 -3.26
C ARG A 59 -2.75 -0.62 -2.92
N ARG A 60 -3.24 -0.55 -1.68
CA ARG A 60 -4.07 0.58 -1.23
C ARG A 60 -3.25 1.86 -1.16
N GLN A 61 -2.03 1.79 -0.62
CA GLN A 61 -1.14 2.93 -0.50
C GLN A 61 -0.78 3.50 -1.87
N ARG A 62 -0.36 2.64 -2.81
CA ARG A 62 -0.05 3.05 -4.20
C ARG A 62 -1.24 3.73 -4.89
N LYS A 63 -2.46 3.23 -4.69
CA LYS A 63 -3.67 3.87 -5.24
C LYS A 63 -3.93 5.25 -4.64
N ILE A 64 -3.70 5.42 -3.33
CA ILE A 64 -3.86 6.71 -2.66
C ILE A 64 -2.83 7.70 -3.21
N GLU A 65 -1.57 7.27 -3.35
CA GLU A 65 -0.49 8.09 -3.93
C GLU A 65 -0.82 8.54 -5.35
N GLN A 66 -1.31 7.63 -6.21
CA GLN A 66 -1.74 7.97 -7.57
C GLN A 66 -2.90 8.97 -7.60
N GLN A 67 -3.85 8.85 -6.66
CA GLN A 67 -4.96 9.81 -6.57
C GLN A 67 -4.50 11.18 -6.07
N LEU A 68 -3.54 11.21 -5.14
CA LEU A 68 -2.96 12.45 -4.64
C LEU A 68 -2.14 13.15 -5.73
N SER A 69 -1.33 12.42 -6.49
CA SER A 69 -0.55 13.00 -7.59
C SER A 69 -1.46 13.57 -8.67
N LEU A 70 -2.48 12.82 -9.09
CA LEU A 70 -3.47 13.29 -10.07
C LEU A 70 -4.20 14.55 -9.57
N ARG A 71 -4.54 14.59 -8.29
CA ARG A 71 -5.19 15.77 -7.69
C ARG A 71 -4.27 16.98 -7.66
N GLN A 72 -2.99 16.79 -7.38
CA GLN A 72 -1.99 17.87 -7.42
C GLN A 72 -1.80 18.41 -8.84
N GLU A 73 -1.73 17.51 -9.83
CA GLU A 73 -1.64 17.90 -11.24
C GLU A 73 -2.83 18.75 -11.67
N LEU A 74 -4.06 18.34 -11.34
CA LEU A 74 -5.27 19.12 -11.62
C LEU A 74 -5.26 20.51 -10.99
N THR A 75 -4.82 20.61 -9.73
CA THR A 75 -4.75 21.92 -9.06
C THR A 75 -3.74 22.86 -9.70
N VAL A 76 -2.60 22.34 -10.16
CA VAL A 76 -1.58 23.15 -10.85
C VAL A 76 -2.11 23.63 -12.20
N THR A 77 -2.81 22.78 -12.95
CA THR A 77 -3.40 23.19 -14.23
C THR A 77 -4.45 24.29 -14.06
N ASP A 78 -5.28 24.21 -13.01
CA ASP A 78 -6.29 25.23 -12.72
C ASP A 78 -5.63 26.58 -12.36
N GLU A 79 -4.53 26.56 -11.60
CA GLU A 79 -3.75 27.76 -11.26
C GLU A 79 -3.06 28.37 -12.49
N GLU A 80 -2.47 27.54 -13.35
CA GLU A 80 -1.85 27.98 -14.61
C GLU A 80 -2.87 28.61 -15.56
N GLU A 81 -4.06 28.01 -15.70
CA GLU A 81 -5.16 28.60 -16.48
C GLU A 81 -5.63 29.93 -15.91
N TYR A 82 -5.71 30.04 -14.58
CA TYR A 82 -6.07 31.28 -13.91
C TYR A 82 -5.06 32.40 -14.18
N ILE A 83 -3.76 32.13 -14.06
CA ILE A 83 -2.68 33.10 -14.35
C ILE A 83 -2.75 33.55 -15.81
N LYS A 84 -2.90 32.64 -16.78
CA LYS A 84 -3.04 32.98 -18.20
C LYS A 84 -4.22 33.91 -18.47
N ARG A 85 -5.36 33.68 -17.80
CA ARG A 85 -6.54 34.53 -17.93
C ARG A 85 -6.34 35.94 -17.38
N ILE A 86 -5.53 36.11 -16.32
CA ILE A 86 -5.18 37.43 -15.77
C ILE A 86 -4.18 38.15 -16.66
N GLU A 87 -3.13 37.46 -17.11
CA GLU A 87 -2.04 38.03 -17.89
C GLU A 87 -2.42 38.34 -19.35
N GLY A 88 -3.60 37.86 -19.80
CA GLY A 88 -4.17 38.25 -21.09
C GLY A 88 -3.41 37.71 -22.30
N VAL A 89 -2.72 36.57 -22.15
CA VAL A 89 -2.06 35.81 -23.23
C VAL A 89 -2.98 34.72 -23.75
#